data_AF-A0A2E2YM98-F1
#
_entry.id   AF-A0A2E2YM98-F1
#
_cell.length_a   1.000
_cell.length_b   1.000
_cell.length_c   1.000
_cell.angle_alpha   90.00
_cell.angle_beta   90.00
_cell.angle_gamma   90.00
#
_symmetry.space_group_name_H-M   'P 1'
#
loop_
_entity.id
_entity.type
_entity.pdbx_description
1 polymer ?
#
loop_
_entity_poly.entity_id
_entity_poly.type
_entity_poly.pdbx_seq_one_letter_code
_entity_poly.pdbx_strand_id
1 'polypeptide(L)'
;MFQPAPENISRLSKEFASRLLMGGVVTLITSNWQGRNNVMPLAWHMPVSSNPTLIAIAVAESRYSIDMINHSEEFVINIPKRPMLHHVQYLGQISGENIDKLEAAQWDYFAGFRVMSPLLYNCAGWIECGVRHMMPFGDHVLYIAEVVSVQVDNESFDLHWKSDVDDNRPLIYLGDNAYSSFDIVKNARTPKDLEAPEKILAERMIEELELTKESIEKREEIQAKLEREVELGNIIDVDTMSDFIGLDENNQLDFSQALIIDEQDKEDQI
;
A
#
# COMPACT_ATOMS: atom_id res chain seq x y z
N MET A 1 -2.00 -17.56 26.52
CA MET A 1 -1.72 -18.75 25.69
C MET A 1 -2.28 -18.46 24.30
N PHE A 2 -1.53 -18.70 23.22
CA PHE A 2 -2.00 -18.43 21.86
C PHE A 2 -3.01 -19.50 21.41
N GLN A 3 -4.00 -19.09 20.61
CA GLN A 3 -4.93 -20.03 19.99
C GLN A 3 -4.22 -20.90 18.94
N PRO A 4 -4.68 -22.14 18.72
CA PRO A 4 -4.14 -22.98 17.66
C PRO A 4 -4.44 -22.36 16.28
N ALA A 5 -3.63 -22.73 15.29
CA ALA A 5 -3.89 -22.34 13.91
C ALA A 5 -5.21 -22.95 13.39
N PRO A 6 -6.01 -22.20 12.62
CA PRO A 6 -7.17 -22.73 11.91
C PRO A 6 -6.86 -23.96 11.05
N GLU A 7 -7.85 -24.84 10.88
CA GLU A 7 -7.70 -26.12 10.15
C GLU A 7 -7.35 -25.96 8.67
N ASN A 8 -7.70 -24.81 8.07
CA ASN A 8 -7.47 -24.52 6.65
C ASN A 8 -6.07 -23.94 6.36
N ILE A 9 -5.14 -23.94 7.32
CA ILE A 9 -3.78 -23.42 7.13
C ILE A 9 -2.80 -24.55 6.82
N SER A 10 -2.30 -24.59 5.59
CA SER A 10 -1.20 -25.46 5.18
C SER A 10 0.15 -24.74 5.29
N ARG A 11 1.22 -25.49 5.60
CA ARG A 11 2.59 -24.98 5.53
C ARG A 11 3.20 -25.20 4.16
N LEU A 12 3.77 -24.16 3.59
CA LEU A 12 4.58 -24.21 2.36
C LEU A 12 6.07 -24.06 2.71
N SER A 13 6.94 -24.37 1.74
CA SER A 13 8.36 -24.11 1.89
C SER A 13 8.66 -22.61 1.75
N LYS A 14 9.77 -22.16 2.36
CA LYS A 14 10.12 -20.73 2.45
C LYS A 14 10.37 -20.08 1.08
N GLU A 15 10.70 -20.89 0.07
CA GLU A 15 10.96 -20.45 -1.31
C GLU A 15 9.70 -19.85 -1.96
N PHE A 16 8.51 -20.17 -1.45
CA PHE A 16 7.25 -19.58 -1.90
C PHE A 16 6.92 -18.23 -1.26
N ALA A 17 7.73 -17.74 -0.30
CA ALA A 17 7.45 -16.49 0.39
C ALA A 17 7.34 -15.30 -0.57
N SER A 18 8.21 -15.23 -1.59
CA SER A 18 8.15 -14.18 -2.61
C SER A 18 6.88 -14.27 -3.46
N ARG A 19 6.34 -15.48 -3.69
CA ARG A 19 5.08 -15.68 -4.42
C ARG A 19 3.88 -15.06 -3.70
N LEU A 20 3.88 -15.09 -2.37
CA LEU A 20 2.83 -14.48 -1.55
C LEU A 20 2.86 -12.94 -1.60
N LEU A 21 4.00 -12.36 -1.93
CA LEU A 21 4.18 -10.91 -2.08
C LEU A 21 3.92 -10.42 -3.51
N MET A 22 3.58 -11.34 -4.43
CA MET A 22 3.22 -10.98 -5.81
C MET A 22 1.80 -10.44 -5.88
N GLY A 23 1.46 -9.82 -7.02
CA GLY A 23 0.18 -9.11 -7.19
C GLY A 23 0.34 -7.65 -7.64
N GLY A 24 1.57 -7.17 -7.76
CA GLY A 24 1.87 -5.89 -8.42
C GLY A 24 1.87 -5.98 -9.95
N VAL A 25 1.82 -4.83 -10.60
CA VAL A 25 1.98 -4.74 -12.06
C VAL A 25 3.34 -5.33 -12.47
N VAL A 26 3.38 -6.16 -13.51
CA VAL A 26 4.63 -6.56 -14.13
C VAL A 26 5.19 -5.40 -14.93
N THR A 27 6.51 -5.30 -15.01
CA THR A 27 7.19 -4.27 -15.78
C THR A 27 8.16 -4.88 -16.76
N LEU A 28 8.55 -4.11 -17.78
CA LEU A 28 9.62 -4.43 -18.71
C LEU A 28 10.74 -3.40 -18.52
N ILE A 29 11.90 -3.89 -18.10
CA ILE A 29 13.09 -3.06 -17.91
C ILE A 29 13.87 -3.04 -19.20
N THR A 30 13.96 -1.87 -19.82
CA THR A 30 14.86 -1.63 -20.94
C THR A 30 16.16 -1.01 -20.46
N SER A 31 17.26 -1.45 -21.05
CA SER A 31 18.61 -0.95 -20.78
C SER A 31 19.36 -0.72 -22.08
N ASN A 32 20.22 0.28 -22.12
CA ASN A 32 21.13 0.55 -23.24
C ASN A 32 22.58 0.59 -22.78
N TRP A 33 23.47 -0.06 -23.52
CA TRP A 33 24.90 0.13 -23.35
C TRP A 33 25.62 0.00 -24.69
N GLN A 34 26.49 0.98 -25.01
CA GLN A 34 27.24 1.04 -26.27
C GLN A 34 26.36 0.86 -27.53
N GLY A 35 25.15 1.42 -27.51
CA GLY A 35 24.21 1.33 -28.63
C GLY A 35 23.47 0.01 -28.75
N ARG A 36 23.74 -0.98 -27.88
CA ARG A 36 22.93 -2.20 -27.79
C ARG A 36 21.78 -1.98 -26.81
N ASN A 37 20.59 -2.40 -27.22
CA ASN A 37 19.39 -2.38 -26.39
C ASN A 37 19.10 -3.79 -25.87
N ASN A 38 18.50 -3.88 -24.69
CA ASN A 38 17.92 -5.11 -24.19
C ASN A 38 16.64 -4.82 -23.40
N VAL A 39 15.83 -5.85 -23.23
CA VAL A 39 14.61 -5.79 -22.43
C VAL A 39 14.45 -7.07 -21.58
N MET A 40 13.93 -6.93 -20.36
CA MET A 40 13.53 -8.07 -19.54
C MET A 40 12.25 -7.77 -18.74
N PRO A 41 11.34 -8.75 -18.60
CA PRO A 41 10.28 -8.65 -17.60
C PRO A 41 10.86 -8.63 -16.19
N LEU A 42 10.30 -7.78 -15.33
CA LEU A 42 10.67 -7.67 -13.93
C LEU A 42 9.42 -7.43 -13.08
N ALA A 43 9.26 -8.27 -12.06
CA ALA A 43 8.16 -8.17 -11.11
C ALA A 43 8.60 -7.59 -9.75
N TRP A 44 9.90 -7.65 -9.42
CA TRP A 44 10.41 -7.24 -8.12
C TRP A 44 10.83 -5.76 -8.16
N HIS A 45 9.85 -4.88 -8.14
CA HIS A 45 10.03 -3.43 -8.07
C HIS A 45 9.12 -2.81 -7.00
N MET A 46 9.52 -1.64 -6.48
CA MET A 46 8.72 -0.90 -5.50
C MET A 46 9.14 0.57 -5.41
N PRO A 47 8.25 1.49 -4.98
CA PRO A 47 8.65 2.82 -4.50
C PRO A 47 9.53 2.72 -3.25
N VAL A 48 10.49 3.64 -3.10
CA VAL A 48 11.41 3.73 -1.95
C VAL A 48 11.27 5.06 -1.21
N SER A 49 11.10 6.17 -1.94
CA SER A 49 10.99 7.51 -1.35
C SER A 49 10.12 8.40 -2.22
N SER A 50 9.39 9.32 -1.60
CA SER A 50 8.60 10.34 -2.30
C SER A 50 9.41 11.59 -2.64
N ASN A 51 10.34 12.01 -1.78
CA ASN A 51 11.18 13.20 -1.99
C ASN A 51 12.62 13.01 -1.47
N PRO A 52 13.62 12.81 -2.36
CA PRO A 52 13.48 12.67 -3.82
C PRO A 52 12.67 11.42 -4.19
N THR A 53 12.07 11.41 -5.39
CA THR A 53 11.29 10.28 -5.87
C THR A 53 12.22 9.13 -6.26
N LEU A 54 12.29 8.11 -5.39
CA LEU A 54 13.15 6.94 -5.58
C LEU A 54 12.30 5.69 -5.74
N ILE A 55 12.76 4.80 -6.60
CA ILE A 55 12.23 3.46 -6.76
C ILE A 55 13.35 2.42 -6.62
N ALA A 56 12.99 1.18 -6.39
CA ALA A 56 13.92 0.05 -6.42
C ALA A 56 13.48 -1.02 -7.41
N ILE A 57 14.46 -1.67 -8.03
CA ILE A 57 14.31 -2.93 -8.77
C ILE A 57 15.32 -3.96 -8.26
N ALA A 58 14.91 -5.21 -8.11
CA ALA A 58 15.80 -6.32 -7.79
C ALA A 58 16.01 -7.18 -9.05
N VAL A 59 17.26 -7.25 -9.51
CA VAL A 59 17.64 -7.95 -10.76
C VAL A 59 18.52 -9.14 -10.41
N ALA A 60 18.15 -10.34 -10.87
CA ALA A 60 18.97 -11.52 -10.67
C ALA A 60 20.32 -11.40 -11.41
N GLU A 61 21.41 -11.85 -10.78
CA GLU A 61 22.77 -11.74 -11.33
C GLU A 61 22.95 -12.46 -12.68
N SER A 62 22.11 -13.47 -12.94
CA SER A 62 22.10 -14.21 -14.21
C SER A 62 21.51 -13.44 -15.40
N ARG A 63 20.90 -12.26 -15.18
CA ARG A 63 20.24 -11.51 -16.25
C ARG A 63 21.25 -10.69 -17.05
N TYR A 64 21.21 -10.84 -18.37
CA TYR A 64 22.04 -10.07 -19.30
C TYR A 64 21.97 -8.54 -19.11
N SER A 65 20.82 -8.01 -18.68
CA SER A 65 20.66 -6.58 -18.40
C SER A 65 21.55 -6.06 -17.26
N ILE A 66 22.09 -6.94 -16.40
CA ILE A 66 22.83 -6.51 -15.20
C ILE A 66 24.07 -5.70 -15.57
N ASP A 67 24.86 -6.18 -16.54
CA ASP A 67 26.05 -5.48 -16.99
C ASP A 67 25.68 -4.17 -17.67
N MET A 68 24.61 -4.17 -18.47
CA MET A 68 24.16 -2.96 -19.15
C MET A 68 23.75 -1.87 -18.15
N ILE A 69 22.98 -2.22 -17.12
CA ILE A 69 22.55 -1.28 -16.07
C ILE A 69 23.74 -0.81 -15.25
N ASN A 70 24.67 -1.70 -14.90
CA ASN A 70 25.88 -1.34 -14.13
C ASN A 70 26.76 -0.33 -14.87
N HIS A 71 26.89 -0.45 -16.19
CA HIS A 71 27.75 0.45 -16.97
C HIS A 71 27.04 1.75 -17.37
N SER A 72 25.75 1.70 -17.67
CA SER A 72 24.98 2.88 -18.07
C SER A 72 24.50 3.72 -16.89
N GLU A 73 24.35 3.10 -15.71
CA GLU A 73 23.75 3.71 -14.52
C GLU A 73 22.33 4.25 -14.77
N GLU A 74 21.61 3.68 -15.74
CA GLU A 74 20.24 4.05 -16.08
C GLU A 74 19.43 2.85 -16.58
N PHE A 75 18.12 2.98 -16.51
CA PHE A 75 17.16 2.07 -17.14
C PHE A 75 15.81 2.74 -17.29
N VAL A 76 14.91 2.10 -18.04
CA VAL A 76 13.50 2.53 -18.12
C VAL A 76 12.59 1.40 -17.69
N ILE A 77 11.62 1.72 -16.84
CA ILE A 77 10.50 0.84 -16.50
C ILE A 77 9.36 1.12 -17.47
N ASN A 78 8.98 0.11 -18.24
CA ASN A 78 7.84 0.16 -19.14
C ASN A 78 6.72 -0.72 -18.57
N ILE A 79 5.48 -0.22 -18.58
CA ILE A 79 4.33 -0.94 -18.01
C ILE A 79 3.52 -1.56 -19.15
N PRO A 80 3.63 -2.87 -19.43
CA PRO A 80 2.91 -3.51 -20.51
C PRO A 80 1.41 -3.62 -20.22
N LYS A 81 0.62 -3.46 -21.28
CA LYS A 81 -0.83 -3.68 -21.27
C LYS A 81 -1.18 -5.14 -21.46
N ARG A 82 -2.43 -5.49 -21.17
CA ARG A 82 -2.98 -6.84 -21.30
C ARG A 82 -2.72 -7.52 -22.66
N PRO A 83 -2.88 -6.87 -23.83
CA PRO A 83 -2.62 -7.50 -25.13
C PRO A 83 -1.18 -7.99 -25.32
N MET A 84 -0.25 -7.49 -24.50
CA MET A 84 1.19 -7.77 -24.62
C MET A 84 1.63 -8.98 -23.79
N LEU A 85 0.68 -9.69 -23.16
CA LEU A 85 0.92 -10.86 -22.31
C LEU A 85 1.94 -11.84 -22.90
N HIS A 86 1.73 -12.26 -24.15
CA HIS A 86 2.59 -13.24 -24.80
C HIS A 86 3.99 -12.69 -25.09
N HIS A 87 4.11 -11.40 -25.42
CA HIS A 87 5.42 -10.76 -25.59
C HIS A 87 6.17 -10.70 -24.26
N VAL A 88 5.50 -10.31 -23.18
CA VAL A 88 6.08 -10.28 -21.83
C VAL A 88 6.59 -11.67 -21.43
N GLN A 89 5.77 -12.71 -21.59
CA GLN A 89 6.20 -14.08 -21.29
C GLN A 89 7.40 -14.50 -22.14
N TYR A 90 7.34 -14.27 -23.46
CA TYR A 90 8.40 -14.65 -24.40
C TYR A 90 9.75 -14.00 -24.04
N LEU A 91 9.76 -12.69 -23.78
CA LEU A 91 10.97 -11.94 -23.42
C LEU A 91 11.63 -12.43 -22.12
N GLY A 92 10.84 -13.04 -21.23
CA GLY A 92 11.31 -13.65 -19.99
C GLY A 92 11.98 -15.02 -20.17
N GLN A 93 11.69 -15.71 -21.27
CA GLN A 93 12.20 -17.06 -21.58
C GLN A 93 13.50 -17.07 -22.41
N ILE A 94 13.87 -15.95 -23.01
CA ILE A 94 15.08 -15.83 -23.83
C ILE A 94 16.13 -14.93 -23.16
N SER A 95 17.41 -15.12 -23.51
CA SER A 95 18.52 -14.25 -23.08
C SER A 95 18.90 -13.27 -24.20
N GLY A 96 19.30 -12.06 -23.82
CA GLY A 96 19.75 -11.01 -24.75
C GLY A 96 21.23 -11.11 -25.12
N GLU A 97 21.94 -12.11 -24.57
CA GLU A 97 23.39 -12.26 -24.77
C GLU A 97 23.76 -12.44 -26.25
N ASN A 98 23.01 -13.30 -26.95
CA ASN A 98 23.27 -13.67 -28.34
C ASN A 98 22.16 -13.23 -29.32
N ILE A 99 21.07 -12.66 -28.81
CA ILE A 99 19.87 -12.34 -29.59
C ILE A 99 19.43 -10.92 -29.25
N ASP A 100 19.12 -10.11 -30.26
CA ASP A 100 18.37 -8.88 -30.04
C ASP A 100 16.90 -9.22 -29.73
N LYS A 101 16.51 -9.05 -28.48
CA LYS A 101 15.17 -9.41 -28.03
C LYS A 101 14.08 -8.52 -28.60
N LEU A 102 14.37 -7.24 -28.86
CA LEU A 102 13.38 -6.30 -29.39
C LEU A 102 13.11 -6.62 -30.86
N GLU A 103 14.15 -6.92 -31.63
CA GLU A 103 14.03 -7.41 -33.00
C GLU A 103 13.28 -8.76 -33.04
N ALA A 104 13.68 -9.72 -32.21
CA ALA A 104 13.06 -11.04 -32.16
C ALA A 104 11.58 -11.01 -31.74
N ALA A 105 11.19 -10.01 -30.92
CA ALA A 105 9.81 -9.77 -30.52
C ALA A 105 9.04 -8.86 -31.48
N GLN A 106 9.70 -8.34 -32.54
CA GLN A 106 9.15 -7.34 -33.48
C GLN A 106 8.49 -6.15 -32.75
N TRP A 107 9.16 -5.68 -31.71
CA TRP A 107 8.59 -4.67 -30.82
C TRP A 107 9.29 -3.34 -31.02
N ASP A 108 8.53 -2.39 -31.55
CA ASP A 108 8.98 -1.01 -31.74
C ASP A 108 9.28 -0.31 -30.41
N TYR A 109 10.24 0.62 -30.47
CA TYR A 109 10.63 1.46 -29.35
C TYR A 109 11.01 2.87 -29.82
N PHE A 110 11.03 3.81 -28.89
CA PHE A 110 11.36 5.22 -29.12
C PHE A 110 12.35 5.74 -28.07
N ALA A 111 12.91 6.92 -28.32
CA ALA A 111 13.94 7.51 -27.46
C ALA A 111 13.36 8.02 -26.13
N GLY A 112 14.13 7.87 -25.05
CA GLY A 112 13.85 8.50 -23.76
C GLY A 112 14.05 10.01 -23.79
N PHE A 113 13.45 10.69 -22.81
CA PHE A 113 13.56 12.14 -22.68
C PHE A 113 14.83 12.58 -21.92
N ARG A 114 15.26 11.77 -20.96
CA ARG A 114 16.37 12.03 -20.02
C ARG A 114 17.44 10.94 -20.00
N VAL A 115 17.11 9.74 -20.47
CA VAL A 115 18.01 8.57 -20.51
C VAL A 115 18.20 8.05 -21.94
N MET A 116 19.26 7.28 -22.16
CA MET A 116 19.56 6.63 -23.46
C MET A 116 18.80 5.33 -23.66
N SER A 117 18.40 4.67 -22.56
CA SER A 117 17.60 3.46 -22.57
C SER A 117 16.23 3.71 -23.26
N PRO A 118 15.80 2.82 -24.18
CA PRO A 118 14.63 3.09 -25.02
C PRO A 118 13.31 2.87 -24.28
N LEU A 119 12.25 3.55 -24.72
CA LEU A 119 10.87 3.37 -24.26
C LEU A 119 10.12 2.47 -25.25
N LEU A 120 9.31 1.54 -24.76
CA LEU A 120 8.58 0.59 -25.61
C LEU A 120 7.24 1.17 -26.09
N TYR A 121 6.90 0.97 -27.36
CA TYR A 121 5.56 1.35 -27.85
C TYR A 121 4.46 0.51 -27.20
N ASN A 122 3.25 1.08 -27.15
CA ASN A 122 2.01 0.46 -26.67
C ASN A 122 1.98 0.09 -25.17
N CYS A 123 2.98 0.50 -24.39
CA CYS A 123 2.91 0.43 -22.94
C CYS A 123 1.91 1.44 -22.36
N ALA A 124 1.43 1.18 -21.15
CA ALA A 124 0.53 2.03 -20.38
C ALA A 124 1.27 3.18 -19.67
N GLY A 125 2.58 3.04 -19.47
CA GLY A 125 3.41 4.05 -18.82
C GLY A 125 4.89 3.73 -18.89
N TRP A 126 5.68 4.77 -18.67
CA TRP A 126 7.14 4.78 -18.79
C TRP A 126 7.74 5.59 -17.66
N ILE A 127 8.76 5.03 -17.01
CA ILE A 127 9.48 5.68 -15.90
C ILE A 127 10.96 5.61 -16.24
N GLU A 128 11.57 6.76 -16.47
CA GLU A 128 13.00 6.87 -16.75
C GLU A 128 13.76 7.02 -15.43
N CYS A 129 14.81 6.23 -15.25
CA CYS A 129 15.47 6.06 -13.97
C CYS A 129 16.99 6.19 -14.08
N GLY A 130 17.57 7.01 -13.20
CA GLY A 130 19.02 7.09 -13.00
C GLY A 130 19.40 6.37 -11.71
N VAL A 131 20.31 5.41 -11.79
CA VAL A 131 20.77 4.61 -10.64
C VAL A 131 21.50 5.50 -9.63
N ARG A 132 21.15 5.35 -8.35
CA ARG A 132 21.77 6.03 -7.21
C ARG A 132 22.58 5.09 -6.34
N HIS A 133 22.07 3.88 -6.14
CA HIS A 133 22.76 2.85 -5.36
C HIS A 133 22.55 1.47 -5.97
N MET A 134 23.56 0.61 -5.82
CA MET A 134 23.53 -0.78 -6.24
C MET A 134 24.07 -1.63 -5.10
N MET A 135 23.29 -2.61 -4.65
CA MET A 135 23.64 -3.44 -3.50
C MET A 135 23.35 -4.91 -3.79
N PRO A 136 24.35 -5.81 -3.76
CA PRO A 136 24.13 -7.24 -3.91
C PRO A 136 23.45 -7.84 -2.67
N PHE A 137 22.44 -8.68 -2.90
CA PHE A 137 21.68 -9.40 -1.88
C PHE A 137 21.40 -10.83 -2.37
N GLY A 138 22.24 -11.78 -1.95
CA GLY A 138 22.10 -13.17 -2.37
C GLY A 138 22.36 -13.34 -3.86
N ASP A 139 21.35 -13.76 -4.61
CA ASP A 139 21.39 -13.97 -6.07
C ASP A 139 20.84 -12.80 -6.88
N HIS A 140 20.50 -11.68 -6.23
CA HIS A 140 20.00 -10.46 -6.86
C HIS A 140 20.85 -9.25 -6.48
N VAL A 141 20.88 -8.25 -7.36
CA VAL A 141 21.33 -6.90 -7.06
C VAL A 141 20.12 -5.98 -6.95
N LEU A 142 20.03 -5.26 -5.84
CA LEU A 142 19.03 -4.21 -5.62
C LEU A 142 19.57 -2.89 -6.15
N TYR A 143 18.88 -2.32 -7.12
CA TYR A 143 19.14 -1.01 -7.66
C TYR A 143 18.15 -0.02 -7.05
N ILE A 144 18.64 1.02 -6.39
CA ILE A 144 17.84 2.18 -6.01
C ILE A 144 18.09 3.26 -7.05
N ALA A 145 17.04 3.76 -7.68
CA ALA A 145 17.14 4.72 -8.75
C ALA A 145 16.22 5.93 -8.50
N GLU A 146 16.69 7.10 -8.92
CA GLU A 146 15.90 8.32 -8.96
C GLU A 146 15.07 8.37 -10.23
N VAL A 147 13.79 8.69 -10.08
CA VAL A 147 12.88 8.91 -11.20
C VAL A 147 13.16 10.27 -11.81
N VAL A 148 13.64 10.30 -13.05
CA VAL A 148 14.02 11.54 -13.75
C VAL A 148 12.97 12.00 -14.76
N SER A 149 12.04 11.12 -15.16
CA SER A 149 10.94 11.42 -16.08
C SER A 149 9.85 10.34 -15.94
N VAL A 150 8.59 10.75 -16.07
CA VAL A 150 7.42 9.85 -16.05
C VAL A 150 6.49 10.25 -17.19
N GLN A 151 6.04 9.26 -17.95
CA GLN A 151 5.06 9.41 -19.02
C GLN A 151 4.00 8.32 -18.86
N VAL A 152 2.78 8.62 -19.26
CA VAL A 152 1.65 7.68 -19.18
C VAL A 152 0.82 7.73 -20.45
N ASP A 153 0.18 6.62 -20.76
CA ASP A 153 -0.98 6.63 -21.65
C ASP A 153 -2.21 7.10 -20.87
N ASN A 154 -2.79 8.22 -21.32
CA ASN A 154 -3.96 8.83 -20.69
C ASN A 154 -5.20 7.92 -20.75
N GLU A 155 -5.25 6.94 -21.65
CA GLU A 155 -6.34 5.95 -21.67
C GLU A 155 -6.16 4.86 -20.61
N SER A 156 -4.93 4.62 -20.15
CA SER A 156 -4.63 3.61 -19.13
C SER A 156 -4.56 4.17 -17.71
N PHE A 157 -4.13 5.43 -17.55
CA PHE A 157 -3.83 6.01 -16.24
C PHE A 157 -4.27 7.47 -16.11
N ASP A 158 -4.89 7.81 -14.99
CA ASP A 158 -5.18 9.20 -14.57
C ASP A 158 -5.16 9.28 -13.03
N LEU A 159 -3.99 9.63 -12.47
CA LEU A 159 -3.60 9.54 -11.05
C LEU A 159 -3.69 8.13 -10.43
N HIS A 160 -4.53 7.26 -10.99
CA HIS A 160 -4.75 5.86 -10.67
C HIS A 160 -4.96 5.08 -11.98
N TRP A 161 -4.83 3.76 -11.91
CA TRP A 161 -5.13 2.90 -13.06
C TRP A 161 -6.61 2.91 -13.41
N LYS A 162 -6.90 3.03 -14.70
CA LYS A 162 -8.27 2.94 -15.23
C LYS A 162 -8.63 1.49 -15.54
N SER A 163 -9.88 1.11 -15.30
CA SER A 163 -10.40 -0.25 -15.51
C SER A 163 -11.56 -0.32 -16.51
N ASP A 164 -11.87 0.78 -17.17
CA ASP A 164 -12.97 0.93 -18.13
C ASP A 164 -12.72 0.15 -19.43
N VAL A 165 -11.47 0.08 -19.89
CA VAL A 165 -11.09 -0.65 -21.13
C VAL A 165 -10.14 -1.79 -20.80
N ASP A 166 -10.57 -3.03 -21.07
CA ASP A 166 -9.82 -4.26 -20.72
C ASP A 166 -8.41 -4.29 -21.30
N ASP A 167 -8.27 -3.89 -22.57
CA ASP A 167 -6.98 -3.89 -23.28
C ASP A 167 -6.02 -2.80 -22.79
N ASN A 168 -6.51 -1.78 -22.09
CA ASN A 168 -5.68 -0.71 -21.52
C ASN A 168 -5.18 -1.01 -20.10
N ARG A 169 -5.62 -2.13 -19.51
CA ARG A 169 -5.21 -2.55 -18.17
C ARG A 169 -3.77 -3.07 -18.19
N PRO A 170 -2.93 -2.70 -17.20
CA PRO A 170 -1.63 -3.31 -17.02
C PRO A 170 -1.76 -4.78 -16.61
N LEU A 171 -0.71 -5.54 -16.88
CA LEU A 171 -0.60 -6.94 -16.46
C LEU A 171 -0.10 -7.04 -15.01
N ILE A 172 -0.68 -7.96 -14.24
CA ILE A 172 -0.27 -8.33 -12.89
C ILE A 172 0.38 -9.72 -12.97
N TYR A 173 1.61 -9.88 -12.49
CA TYR A 173 2.28 -11.18 -12.51
C TYR A 173 1.99 -11.96 -11.23
N LEU A 174 1.59 -13.22 -11.38
CA LEU A 174 1.23 -14.12 -10.28
C LEU A 174 2.27 -15.23 -10.05
N GLY A 175 3.21 -15.39 -10.98
CA GLY A 175 4.25 -16.43 -10.92
C GLY A 175 4.23 -17.37 -12.13
N ASP A 176 5.39 -17.91 -12.46
CA ASP A 176 5.65 -18.80 -13.59
C ASP A 176 5.21 -18.22 -14.94
N ASN A 177 4.03 -18.62 -15.42
CA ASN A 177 3.41 -18.12 -16.65
C ASN A 177 1.99 -17.59 -16.41
N ALA A 178 1.62 -17.37 -15.15
CA ALA A 178 0.31 -16.88 -14.75
C ALA A 178 0.32 -15.36 -14.56
N TYR A 179 -0.67 -14.71 -15.16
CA TYR A 179 -0.88 -13.28 -15.11
C TYR A 179 -2.37 -12.98 -14.88
N SER A 180 -2.65 -11.80 -14.36
CA SER A 180 -3.98 -11.25 -14.16
C SER A 180 -4.04 -9.79 -14.61
N SER A 181 -5.22 -9.20 -14.55
CA SER A 181 -5.47 -7.76 -14.63
C SER A 181 -6.52 -7.42 -13.56
N PHE A 182 -6.53 -6.19 -13.06
CA PHE A 182 -7.60 -5.79 -12.14
C PHE A 182 -8.94 -5.72 -12.89
N ASP A 183 -10.02 -6.07 -12.20
CA ASP A 183 -11.36 -6.12 -12.80
C ASP A 183 -12.19 -4.88 -12.44
N ILE A 184 -12.35 -4.62 -11.13
CA ILE A 184 -13.15 -3.52 -10.61
C ILE A 184 -12.28 -2.68 -9.66
N VAL A 185 -12.22 -1.36 -9.91
CA VAL A 185 -11.66 -0.40 -8.95
C VAL A 185 -12.69 -0.17 -7.84
N LYS A 186 -12.33 -0.49 -6.60
CA LYS A 186 -13.11 -0.19 -5.41
C LYS A 186 -12.49 0.98 -4.65
N ASN A 187 -13.30 1.97 -4.34
CA ASN A 187 -12.85 3.12 -3.55
C ASN A 187 -13.19 2.89 -2.08
N ALA A 188 -12.16 2.90 -1.22
CA ALA A 188 -12.37 2.84 0.22
C ALA A 188 -13.03 4.14 0.70
N ARG A 189 -13.96 4.02 1.65
CA ARG A 189 -14.52 5.19 2.34
C ARG A 189 -13.43 5.84 3.17
N THR A 190 -13.09 7.08 2.86
CA THR A 190 -12.24 7.89 3.74
C THR A 190 -13.08 8.38 4.92
N PRO A 191 -12.67 8.14 6.18
CA PRO A 191 -13.33 8.72 7.34
C PRO A 191 -13.40 10.24 7.18
N LYS A 192 -14.57 10.84 7.41
CA LYS A 192 -14.68 12.30 7.43
C LYS A 192 -13.93 12.85 8.63
N ASP A 193 -13.56 14.12 8.58
CA ASP A 193 -12.83 14.80 9.67
C ASP A 193 -13.50 14.72 11.05
N LEU A 194 -14.82 14.52 11.11
CA LEU A 194 -15.60 14.34 12.34
C LEU A 194 -15.53 12.91 12.90
N GLU A 195 -15.19 11.95 12.05
CA GLU A 195 -15.07 10.53 12.39
C GLU A 195 -13.62 10.12 12.67
N ALA A 196 -12.68 11.07 12.63
CA ALA A 196 -11.28 10.83 12.95
C ALA A 196 -11.18 10.33 14.39
N PRO A 197 -10.57 9.15 14.64
CA PRO A 197 -10.47 8.58 15.97
C PRO A 197 -9.88 9.56 16.98
N GLU A 198 -8.89 10.35 16.58
CA GLU A 198 -8.25 11.38 17.40
C GLU A 198 -9.24 12.46 17.87
N LYS A 199 -10.17 12.90 17.02
CA LYS A 199 -11.20 13.88 17.42
C LYS A 199 -12.28 13.26 18.27
N ILE A 200 -12.75 12.05 17.94
CA ILE A 200 -13.71 11.32 18.78
C ILE A 200 -13.11 11.08 20.18
N LEU A 201 -11.84 10.68 20.26
CA LEU A 201 -11.10 10.51 21.50
C LEU A 201 -10.94 11.84 22.24
N ALA A 202 -10.62 12.94 21.53
CA ALA A 202 -10.52 14.26 22.14
C ALA A 202 -11.86 14.77 22.69
N GLU A 203 -12.96 14.61 21.94
CA GLU A 203 -14.31 14.98 22.38
C GLU A 203 -14.74 14.15 23.60
N ARG A 204 -14.54 12.83 23.59
CA ARG A 204 -14.82 11.98 24.75
C ARG A 204 -13.97 12.37 25.97
N MET A 205 -12.69 12.71 25.76
CA MET A 205 -11.82 13.15 26.86
C MET A 205 -12.26 14.50 27.42
N ILE A 206 -12.77 15.41 26.58
CA ILE A 206 -13.35 16.68 27.03
C ILE A 206 -14.63 16.43 27.85
N GLU A 207 -15.52 15.56 27.36
CA GLU A 207 -16.77 15.19 28.05
C GLU A 207 -16.47 14.56 29.43
N GLU A 208 -15.50 13.63 29.51
CA GLU A 208 -15.05 13.06 30.79
C GLU A 208 -14.47 14.12 31.73
N LEU A 209 -13.69 15.07 31.22
CA LEU A 209 -13.13 16.17 32.01
C LEU A 209 -14.20 17.12 32.53
N GLU A 210 -15.24 17.41 31.74
CA GLU A 210 -16.38 18.23 32.16
C GLU A 210 -17.19 17.53 33.26
N LEU A 211 -17.53 16.25 33.07
CA LEU A 211 -18.19 15.42 34.08
C LEU A 211 -17.39 15.37 35.40
N THR A 212 -16.06 15.29 35.29
CA THR A 212 -15.16 15.29 36.46
C THR A 212 -15.20 16.64 37.20
N LYS A 213 -15.19 17.77 36.47
CA LYS A 213 -15.28 19.11 37.06
C LYS A 213 -16.61 19.32 37.78
N GLU A 214 -17.73 18.99 37.15
CA GLU A 214 -19.05 19.10 37.77
C GLU A 214 -19.15 18.24 39.06
N SER A 215 -18.53 17.07 39.04
CA SER A 215 -18.47 16.18 40.22
C SER A 215 -17.65 16.78 41.37
N ILE A 216 -16.57 17.50 41.06
CA ILE A 216 -15.75 18.21 42.06
C ILE A 216 -16.54 19.39 42.65
N GLU A 217 -17.14 20.23 41.81
CA GLU A 217 -17.92 21.40 42.27
C GLU A 217 -19.07 20.99 43.21
N LYS A 218 -19.82 19.93 42.86
CA LYS A 218 -20.87 19.39 43.74
C LYS A 218 -20.32 18.93 45.09
N ARG A 219 -19.14 18.30 45.13
CA ARG A 219 -18.50 17.87 46.39
C ARG A 219 -18.09 19.07 47.24
N GLU A 220 -17.56 20.12 46.65
CA GLU A 220 -17.20 21.35 47.36
C GLU A 220 -18.43 22.06 47.95
N GLU A 221 -19.54 22.14 47.22
CA GLU A 221 -20.80 22.71 47.74
C GLU A 221 -21.36 21.90 48.91
N ILE A 222 -21.35 20.56 48.79
CA ILE A 222 -21.78 19.65 49.85
C ILE A 222 -20.88 19.82 51.08
N GLN A 223 -19.57 19.88 50.89
CA GLN A 223 -18.60 20.08 51.96
C GLN A 223 -18.82 21.41 52.67
N ALA A 224 -19.00 22.51 51.94
CA ALA A 224 -19.27 23.83 52.52
C ALA A 224 -20.58 23.86 53.32
N LYS A 225 -21.61 23.12 52.88
CA LYS A 225 -22.87 22.99 53.62
C LYS A 225 -22.69 22.17 54.90
N LEU A 226 -21.94 21.07 54.85
CA LEU A 226 -21.60 20.26 56.02
C LEU A 226 -20.79 21.07 57.04
N GLU A 227 -19.78 21.82 56.59
CA GLU A 227 -18.97 22.69 57.46
C GLU A 227 -19.84 23.71 58.20
N ARG A 228 -20.82 24.33 57.52
CA ARG A 228 -21.79 25.21 58.18
C ARG A 228 -22.66 24.50 59.22
N GLU A 229 -23.16 23.30 58.91
CA GLU A 229 -23.98 22.52 59.86
C GLU A 229 -23.16 22.11 61.10
N VAL A 230 -21.88 21.77 60.92
CA VAL A 230 -20.94 21.50 62.02
C VAL A 230 -20.70 22.76 62.86
N GLU A 231 -20.47 23.92 62.23
CA GLU A 231 -20.30 25.21 62.92
C GLU A 231 -21.55 25.62 63.73
N LEU A 232 -22.74 25.30 63.22
CA LEU A 232 -24.02 25.52 63.89
C LEU A 232 -24.28 24.53 65.05
N GLY A 233 -23.41 23.54 65.25
CA GLY A 233 -23.48 22.56 66.33
C GLY A 233 -24.51 21.44 66.10
N ASN A 234 -24.97 21.24 64.87
CA ASN A 234 -25.91 20.19 64.53
C ASN A 234 -25.21 18.82 64.44
N ILE A 235 -25.90 17.75 64.85
CA ILE A 235 -25.42 16.36 64.73
C ILE A 235 -25.71 15.88 63.31
N ILE A 236 -24.68 15.41 62.61
CA ILE A 236 -24.77 14.95 61.22
C ILE A 236 -24.74 13.41 61.20
N ASP A 237 -25.74 12.79 60.58
CA ASP A 237 -25.84 11.34 60.41
C ASP A 237 -25.16 10.92 59.09
N VAL A 238 -24.15 10.05 59.18
CA VAL A 238 -23.25 9.70 58.06
C VAL A 238 -23.83 8.56 57.21
N ASP A 239 -24.76 7.76 57.75
CA ASP A 239 -25.32 6.57 57.05
C ASP A 239 -26.32 6.94 55.94
N THR A 240 -26.92 8.13 55.98
CA THR A 240 -27.81 8.63 54.92
C THR A 240 -27.07 9.20 53.70
N MET A 241 -25.73 9.16 53.69
CA MET A 241 -24.90 9.80 52.66
C MET A 241 -24.35 8.85 51.57
N SER A 242 -24.67 7.56 51.61
CA SER A 242 -24.18 6.58 50.62
C SER A 242 -24.71 6.84 49.19
N ASP A 243 -25.91 7.40 49.06
CA ASP A 243 -26.50 7.77 47.76
C ASP A 243 -25.83 9.00 47.10
N PHE A 244 -25.01 9.76 47.82
CA PHE A 244 -24.43 11.03 47.33
C PHE A 244 -23.04 10.88 46.66
N ILE A 245 -22.38 9.73 46.79
CA ILE A 245 -20.95 9.58 46.41
C ILE A 245 -20.75 9.00 44.99
N GLY A 246 -21.81 8.49 44.34
CA GLY A 246 -21.83 8.19 42.91
C GLY A 246 -20.73 7.21 42.44
N LEU A 247 -20.52 6.10 43.16
CA LEU A 247 -19.64 5.02 42.71
C LEU A 247 -20.51 3.89 42.13
N ASP A 248 -20.60 3.82 40.81
CA ASP A 248 -21.22 2.69 40.11
C ASP A 248 -20.11 1.74 39.62
N GLU A 249 -20.03 0.54 40.19
CA GLU A 249 -18.90 -0.40 40.04
C GLU A 249 -18.87 -1.20 38.72
N ASN A 250 -19.76 -0.91 37.75
CA ASN A 250 -19.99 -1.81 36.60
C ASN A 250 -19.85 -1.17 35.20
N ASN A 251 -18.87 -0.30 34.96
CA ASN A 251 -18.59 0.19 33.61
C ASN A 251 -17.40 -0.54 32.96
N GLN A 252 -17.64 -1.75 32.43
CA GLN A 252 -16.72 -2.40 31.49
C GLN A 252 -17.21 -2.14 30.05
N LEU A 253 -16.45 -1.34 29.31
CA LEU A 253 -16.67 -1.07 27.88
C LEU A 253 -16.46 -2.35 27.05
N ASP A 254 -17.54 -2.89 26.49
CA ASP A 254 -17.53 -4.01 25.54
C ASP A 254 -17.44 -3.49 24.10
N PHE A 255 -16.37 -3.87 23.40
CA PHE A 255 -16.11 -3.53 21.99
C PHE A 255 -16.57 -4.63 21.00
N SER A 256 -17.31 -5.64 21.46
CA SER A 256 -17.75 -6.78 20.64
C SER A 256 -18.78 -6.47 19.54
N GLN A 257 -19.32 -5.23 19.49
CA GLN A 257 -20.28 -4.79 18.47
C GLN A 257 -19.72 -3.82 17.42
N ALA A 258 -18.42 -3.83 17.17
CA ALA A 258 -17.85 -3.10 16.04
C ALA A 258 -18.27 -3.74 14.70
N LEU A 259 -19.37 -3.24 14.14
CA LEU A 259 -19.81 -3.24 12.73
C LEU A 259 -19.33 -4.41 11.86
N ILE A 260 -20.17 -5.44 11.74
CA ILE A 260 -20.16 -6.37 10.60
C ILE A 260 -20.87 -5.65 9.44
N ILE A 261 -20.12 -5.37 8.36
CA ILE A 261 -20.67 -4.87 7.10
C ILE A 261 -20.99 -6.09 6.24
N ASP A 262 -22.28 -6.38 6.07
CA ASP A 262 -22.76 -7.25 4.99
C ASP A 262 -23.86 -6.48 4.23
N GLU A 263 -23.61 -6.20 2.96
CA GLU A 263 -24.53 -5.52 2.05
C GLU A 263 -25.46 -6.56 1.42
N GLN A 264 -26.53 -6.92 2.12
CA GLN A 264 -27.77 -7.36 1.49
C GLN A 264 -28.94 -6.79 2.29
N ASP A 265 -29.42 -5.63 1.86
CA ASP A 265 -30.83 -5.39 1.53
C ASP A 265 -31.10 -3.89 1.50
N LYS A 266 -31.72 -3.47 0.38
CA LYS A 266 -32.75 -2.44 0.21
C LYS A 266 -32.66 -1.88 -1.21
N GLU A 267 -33.72 -1.83 -2.02
CA GLU A 267 -35.13 -2.12 -1.80
C GLU A 267 -35.86 -1.92 -3.14
N ASP A 268 -37.17 -2.17 -3.10
CA ASP A 268 -38.25 -1.64 -3.94
C ASP A 268 -38.83 -2.60 -4.99
N GLN A 269 -39.97 -3.25 -4.71
CA GLN A 269 -41.33 -2.66 -4.71
C GLN A 269 -41.65 -1.89 -6.00
N ILE A 270 -42.19 -2.61 -7.00
CA ILE A 270 -43.51 -2.38 -7.61
C ILE A 270 -44.14 -3.75 -7.89
#